data_AF-X0TRW0-F1
#
_entry.id   AF-X0TRW0-F1
#
_cell.length_a   1.000
_cell.length_b   1.000
_cell.length_c   1.000
_cell.angle_alpha   90.00
_cell.angle_beta   90.00
_cell.angle_gamma   90.00
#
_symmetry.space_group_name_H-M   'P 1'
#
loop_
_entity.id
_entity.type
_entity.pdbx_description
1 polymer ?
#
loop_
_entity_poly.entity_id
_entity_poly.type
_entity_poly.pdbx_seq_one_letter_code
_entity_poly.pdbx_strand_id
1 'polypeptide(L)'
;MENMTSKQWTRKVITDLGIFLLLMALEAKATSPLQMKVEIGFEGFYRIGSWTPVRVFLENRGPSLEGTLLIKAAKGDPFEQDPTEIIYSTPVFLPSSSRKLYQVNVLLETDVYPLQVRANSGL
;
A
#
# COMPACT_ATOMS: atom_id res chain seq x y z
N MET A 1 -47.13 -27.67 11.07
CA MET A 1 -46.24 -27.52 12.24
C MET A 1 -45.58 -28.85 12.49
N GLU A 2 -44.38 -29.06 11.93
CA GLU A 2 -43.62 -30.29 12.14
C GLU A 2 -42.92 -30.19 13.50
N ASN A 3 -43.36 -31.00 14.47
CA ASN A 3 -42.80 -31.01 15.82
C ASN A 3 -41.41 -31.65 15.79
N MET A 4 -40.39 -30.81 15.70
CA MET A 4 -38.99 -31.22 15.68
C MET A 4 -38.51 -31.50 17.12
N THR A 5 -37.91 -32.67 17.35
CA THR A 5 -37.46 -33.08 18.69
C THR A 5 -36.26 -32.24 19.17
N SER A 6 -36.12 -32.03 20.49
CA SER A 6 -35.07 -31.19 21.09
C SER A 6 -33.63 -31.52 20.63
N LYS A 7 -33.35 -32.81 20.36
CA LYS A 7 -32.05 -33.27 19.83
C LYS A 7 -31.81 -32.90 18.36
N GLN A 8 -32.86 -32.77 17.56
CA GLN A 8 -32.74 -32.34 16.16
C GLN A 8 -32.59 -30.82 16.03
N TRP A 9 -33.21 -30.06 16.95
CA TRP A 9 -33.07 -28.61 17.01
C TRP A 9 -31.64 -28.18 17.39
N THR A 10 -31.07 -28.77 18.44
CA THR A 10 -29.69 -28.50 18.88
C THR A 10 -28.65 -28.83 17.81
N ARG A 11 -28.81 -29.93 17.08
CA ARG A 11 -27.92 -30.28 15.96
C ARG A 11 -27.96 -29.25 14.84
N LYS A 12 -29.14 -28.75 14.46
CA LYS A 12 -29.26 -27.72 13.42
C LYS A 12 -28.55 -26.42 13.82
N VAL A 13 -28.79 -25.93 15.04
CA VAL A 13 -28.14 -24.71 15.54
C VAL A 13 -26.62 -24.81 15.54
N ILE A 14 -26.05 -25.95 15.96
CA ILE A 14 -24.60 -26.16 15.96
C ILE A 14 -24.04 -26.20 14.54
N THR A 15 -24.76 -26.82 13.61
CA THR A 15 -24.34 -26.92 12.21
C THR A 15 -24.37 -25.54 11.54
N ASP A 16 -25.44 -24.78 11.76
CA ASP A 16 -25.61 -23.44 11.19
C ASP A 16 -24.58 -22.46 11.79
N LEU A 17 -24.29 -22.56 13.09
CA LEU A 17 -23.24 -21.78 13.74
C LEU A 17 -21.84 -22.16 13.23
N GLY A 18 -21.59 -23.45 12.98
CA GLY A 18 -20.34 -23.93 12.38
C GLY A 18 -20.14 -23.44 10.94
N ILE A 19 -21.21 -23.44 10.14
CA ILE A 19 -21.20 -22.90 8.77
C ILE A 19 -20.97 -21.38 8.79
N PHE A 20 -21.62 -20.66 9.72
CA PHE A 20 -21.44 -19.22 9.88
C PHE A 20 -19.99 -18.86 10.26
N LEU A 21 -19.39 -19.60 11.19
CA LEU A 21 -17.98 -19.43 11.57
C LEU A 21 -17.01 -19.76 10.42
N LEU A 22 -17.32 -20.78 9.61
CA LEU A 22 -16.53 -21.15 8.43
C LEU A 22 -16.61 -20.07 7.33
N LEU A 23 -17.77 -19.46 7.14
CA LEU A 23 -17.98 -18.38 6.17
C LEU A 23 -17.26 -17.09 6.58
N MET A 24 -17.21 -16.76 7.88
CA MET A 24 -16.42 -15.63 8.39
C MET A 24 -14.91 -15.82 8.21
N ALA A 25 -14.43 -17.06 8.22
CA ALA A 25 -13.01 -17.35 8.02
C ALA A 25 -12.55 -17.26 6.55
N LEU A 26 -13.47 -17.13 5.59
CA LEU A 26 -13.16 -17.12 4.15
C LEU A 26 -13.10 -15.71 3.55
N GLU A 27 -12.69 -14.72 4.32
CA GLU A 27 -12.26 -13.44 3.76
C GLU A 27 -10.86 -13.59 3.13
N ALA A 28 -10.83 -14.04 1.87
CA ALA A 28 -9.62 -14.00 1.08
C ALA A 28 -9.23 -12.54 0.81
N LYS A 29 -8.19 -12.04 1.50
CA LYS A 29 -7.57 -10.76 1.16
C LYS A 29 -7.04 -10.84 -0.26
N ALA A 30 -7.73 -10.20 -1.21
CA ALA A 30 -7.25 -10.03 -2.56
C ALA A 30 -5.88 -9.32 -2.50
N THR A 31 -4.81 -10.05 -2.78
CA THR A 31 -3.47 -9.48 -2.83
C THR A 31 -3.37 -8.67 -4.12
N SER A 32 -3.11 -7.38 -3.99
CA SER A 32 -2.85 -6.52 -5.17
C SER A 32 -1.75 -7.15 -6.03
N PRO A 33 -1.94 -7.26 -7.36
CA PRO A 33 -0.91 -7.77 -8.27
C PRO A 33 0.32 -6.86 -8.32
N LEU A 34 0.18 -5.60 -7.91
CA LEU A 34 1.28 -4.66 -7.73
C LEU A 34 1.58 -4.49 -6.24
N GLN A 35 2.84 -4.75 -5.85
CA GLN A 35 3.34 -4.52 -4.50
C GLN A 35 4.41 -3.43 -4.52
N MET A 36 4.43 -2.60 -3.48
CA MET A 36 5.37 -1.50 -3.33
C MET A 36 6.01 -1.53 -1.94
N LYS A 37 7.33 -1.38 -1.89
CA LYS A 37 8.09 -1.15 -0.66
C LYS A 37 8.94 0.10 -0.84
N VAL A 38 8.95 0.97 0.17
CA VAL A 38 9.70 2.23 0.16
C VAL A 38 10.76 2.19 1.25
N GLU A 39 11.98 2.56 0.90
CA GLU A 39 13.09 2.79 1.83
C GLU A 39 13.59 4.22 1.64
N ILE A 40 13.77 4.94 2.75
CA ILE A 40 14.19 6.34 2.75
C ILE A 40 15.59 6.41 3.38
N GLY A 41 16.48 7.16 2.74
CA GLY A 41 17.83 7.38 3.24
C GLY A 41 18.64 6.09 3.37
N PHE A 42 19.50 6.09 4.37
CA PHE A 42 20.39 4.97 4.70
C PHE A 42 19.82 4.27 5.92
N GLU A 43 19.17 3.12 5.68
CA GLU A 43 18.51 2.34 6.74
C GLU A 43 17.45 3.13 7.54
N GLY A 44 16.74 4.04 6.87
CA GLY A 44 15.74 4.89 7.51
C GLY A 44 16.31 6.18 8.08
N PHE A 45 17.63 6.36 8.11
CA PHE A 45 18.27 7.59 8.55
C PHE A 45 18.46 8.57 7.39
N TYR A 46 18.11 9.83 7.63
CA TYR A 46 18.30 10.94 6.71
C TYR A 46 18.52 12.24 7.48
N ARG A 47 18.97 13.27 6.76
CA ARG A 47 19.21 14.60 7.34
C ARG A 47 18.25 15.61 6.74
N ILE A 48 17.59 16.38 7.60
CA ILE A 48 16.73 17.50 7.19
C ILE A 48 17.56 18.53 6.42
N GLY A 49 16.99 19.06 5.35
CA GLY A 49 17.63 20.01 4.44
C GLY A 49 18.66 19.38 3.49
N SER A 50 18.70 18.04 3.42
CA SER A 50 19.62 17.30 2.54
C SER A 50 18.88 16.47 1.51
N TRP A 51 19.47 16.36 0.33
CA TRP A 51 19.03 15.41 -0.70
C TRP A 51 19.14 13.99 -0.17
N THR A 52 17.99 13.34 -0.05
CA THR A 52 17.85 12.01 0.56
C THR A 52 17.42 11.01 -0.51
N PRO A 53 18.12 9.88 -0.66
CA PRO A 53 17.70 8.85 -1.60
C PRO A 53 16.42 8.15 -1.12
N VAL A 54 15.39 8.11 -1.97
CA VAL A 54 14.18 7.33 -1.78
C VAL A 54 14.21 6.17 -2.76
N ARG A 55 14.27 4.95 -2.22
CA ARG A 55 14.34 3.69 -2.94
C ARG A 55 12.96 3.03 -2.94
N VAL A 56 12.33 2.97 -4.12
CA VAL A 56 11.00 2.40 -4.32
C VAL A 56 11.15 1.06 -5.04
N PHE A 57 10.87 -0.02 -4.33
CA PHE A 57 10.82 -1.38 -4.87
C PHE A 57 9.40 -1.68 -5.33
N LEU A 58 9.24 -1.99 -6.61
CA LEU A 58 7.97 -2.37 -7.21
C LEU A 58 8.05 -3.81 -7.69
N GLU A 59 7.08 -4.63 -7.28
CA GLU A 59 6.88 -5.99 -7.77
C GLU A 59 5.55 -6.06 -8.51
N ASN A 60 5.60 -6.41 -9.79
CA ASN A 60 4.43 -6.60 -10.63
C ASN A 60 4.23 -8.10 -10.90
N ARG A 61 3.15 -8.67 -10.38
CA ARG A 61 2.70 -10.05 -10.61
C ARG A 61 1.54 -10.13 -11.61
N GLY A 62 1.10 -9.00 -12.15
CA GLY A 62 0.02 -8.90 -13.13
C GLY A 62 0.51 -8.66 -14.56
N PRO A 63 -0.34 -8.10 -15.43
CA PRO A 63 0.04 -7.63 -16.77
C PRO A 63 1.08 -6.51 -16.72
N SER A 64 1.76 -6.28 -17.84
CA SER A 64 2.69 -5.15 -17.97
C SER A 64 1.98 -3.82 -17.69
N LEU A 65 2.66 -2.92 -16.98
CA LEU A 65 2.14 -1.62 -16.54
C LEU A 65 3.11 -0.51 -16.93
N GLU A 66 2.57 0.56 -17.50
CA GLU A 66 3.26 1.84 -17.67
C GLU A 66 2.61 2.88 -16.76
N GLY A 67 3.41 3.80 -16.23
CA GLY A 67 2.89 4.76 -15.29
C GLY A 67 3.88 5.81 -14.85
N THR A 68 3.52 6.54 -13.80
CA THR A 68 4.36 7.56 -13.18
C THR A 68 4.43 7.32 -11.69
N LEU A 69 5.66 7.24 -11.17
CA LEU A 69 5.96 7.29 -9.75
C LEU A 69 5.96 8.76 -9.31
N LEU A 70 5.10 9.07 -8.34
CA LEU A 70 4.98 10.37 -7.71
C LEU A 70 5.44 10.26 -6.26
N ILE A 71 6.40 11.10 -5.88
CA ILE A 71 6.85 11.25 -4.50
C ILE A 71 6.55 12.68 -4.08
N LYS A 72 5.72 12.85 -3.04
CA LYS A 72 5.38 14.15 -2.47
C LYS A 72 6.14 14.37 -1.17
N ALA A 73 6.85 15.48 -1.09
CA ALA A 73 7.53 15.93 0.12
C ALA A 73 7.02 17.32 0.50
N ALA A 74 6.87 17.56 1.80
CA ALA A 74 6.54 18.88 2.32
C ALA A 74 7.74 19.82 2.19
N LYS A 75 7.45 21.09 1.96
CA LYS A 75 8.39 22.20 1.81
C LYS A 75 8.02 23.29 2.83
N GLY A 76 9.03 23.89 3.46
CA GLY A 76 8.83 24.99 4.40
C GLY A 76 8.36 24.55 5.79
N ASP A 77 7.70 25.47 6.49
CA ASP A 77 7.31 25.32 7.89
C ASP A 77 6.12 24.35 8.03
N PRO A 78 6.26 23.25 8.81
CA PRO A 78 5.18 22.31 9.02
C PRO A 78 4.01 22.80 9.88
N PHE A 79 4.08 24.02 10.42
CA PHE A 79 2.98 24.65 11.15
C PHE A 79 2.20 25.67 10.32
N GLU A 80 2.53 25.84 9.04
CA GLU A 80 1.70 26.61 8.12
C GLU A 80 0.35 25.92 7.88
N GLN A 81 -0.70 26.73 7.73
CA GLN A 81 -2.06 26.22 7.50
C GLN A 81 -2.21 25.47 6.17
N ASP A 82 -1.33 25.74 5.20
CA ASP A 82 -1.30 25.09 3.89
C ASP A 82 0.16 24.77 3.51
N PRO A 83 0.69 23.60 3.94
CA PRO A 83 2.07 23.24 3.69
C PRO A 83 2.31 23.06 2.19
N THR A 84 3.30 23.77 1.65
CA THR A 84 3.66 23.63 0.23
C THR A 84 4.23 22.23 -0.03
N GLU A 85 3.79 21.55 -1.09
CA GLU A 85 4.34 20.25 -1.51
C GLU A 85 5.28 20.39 -2.72
N ILE A 86 6.39 19.65 -2.70
CA ILE A 86 7.20 19.38 -3.89
C ILE A 86 6.84 17.98 -4.40
N ILE A 87 6.54 17.88 -5.69
CA ILE A 87 6.18 16.62 -6.36
C ILE A 87 7.34 16.20 -7.27
N TYR A 88 7.98 15.08 -6.95
CA TYR A 88 8.96 14.42 -7.80
C TYR A 88 8.25 13.38 -8.67
N SER A 89 8.44 13.48 -9.98
CA SER A 89 7.79 12.64 -10.98
C SER A 89 8.82 11.82 -11.74
N THR A 90 8.61 10.50 -11.83
CA THR A 90 9.50 9.59 -12.55
C THR A 90 8.67 8.61 -13.37
N PRO A 91 8.86 8.53 -14.71
CA PRO A 91 8.18 7.53 -15.52
C PRO A 91 8.64 6.13 -15.13
N VAL A 92 7.71 5.20 -15.04
CA VAL A 92 7.98 3.81 -14.66
C VAL A 92 7.38 2.85 -15.68
N PHE A 93 8.15 1.80 -15.99
CA PHE A 93 7.69 0.67 -16.79
C PHE A 93 7.92 -0.61 -16.02
N LEU A 94 6.86 -1.39 -15.80
CA LEU A 94 6.87 -2.64 -15.05
C LEU A 94 6.36 -3.77 -15.94
N PRO A 95 7.24 -4.55 -16.58
CA PRO A 95 6.84 -5.76 -17.29
C PRO A 95 6.06 -6.72 -16.41
N SER A 96 5.27 -7.60 -17.03
CA SER A 96 4.63 -8.70 -16.32
C SER A 96 5.66 -9.55 -15.55
N SER A 97 5.31 -9.98 -14.34
CA SER A 97 6.14 -10.83 -13.49
C SER A 97 7.55 -10.26 -13.23
N SER A 98 7.64 -8.95 -12.97
CA SER A 98 8.91 -8.25 -12.80
C SER A 98 9.08 -7.62 -11.42
N ARG A 99 10.34 -7.35 -11.07
CA ARG A 99 10.74 -6.55 -9.90
C ARG A 99 11.67 -5.44 -10.36
N LYS A 100 11.42 -4.20 -9.94
CA LYS A 100 12.25 -3.04 -10.27
C LYS A 100 12.50 -2.17 -9.05
N LEU A 101 13.68 -1.58 -9.03
CA LEU A 101 14.09 -0.56 -8.06
C LEU A 101 14.17 0.77 -8.78
N TYR A 102 13.46 1.76 -8.26
CA TYR A 102 13.57 3.15 -8.67
C TYR A 102 14.20 3.94 -7.51
N GLN A 103 15.25 4.70 -7.79
CA GLN A 103 15.85 5.60 -6.82
C GLN A 103 15.62 7.04 -7.25
N VAL A 104 14.99 7.82 -6.38
CA VAL A 104 14.73 9.25 -6.59
C VAL A 104 15.36 10.02 -5.43
N ASN A 105 16.18 11.02 -5.72
CA ASN A 105 16.71 11.91 -4.68
C ASN A 105 15.67 12.99 -4.39
N VAL A 106 15.25 13.08 -3.12
CA VAL A 106 14.19 13.96 -2.64
C VAL A 106 14.79 14.89 -1.59
N LEU A 107 14.55 16.19 -1.72
CA LEU A 107 14.88 17.15 -0.66
C LEU A 107 13.82 17.04 0.44
N LEU A 108 14.25 16.61 1.64
CA LEU A 108 13.39 16.52 2.82
C LEU A 108 13.65 17.72 3.73
N GLU A 109 12.73 18.67 3.73
CA GLU A 109 12.85 19.91 4.53
C GLU A 109 12.22 19.77 5.93
N THR A 110 11.42 18.73 6.15
CA THR A 110 10.74 18.44 7.43
C THR A 110 10.51 16.93 7.57
N ASP A 111 10.42 16.45 8.80
CA ASP A 111 10.10 15.07 9.19
C ASP A 111 8.67 14.92 9.76
N VAL A 112 7.94 16.03 9.90
CA VAL A 112 6.60 16.08 10.50
C VAL A 112 5.53 15.49 9.57
N TYR A 113 5.77 15.49 8.25
CA TYR A 113 4.83 14.95 7.27
C TYR A 113 5.29 13.62 6.68
N PRO A 114 4.38 12.63 6.55
CA PRO A 114 4.71 11.37 5.92
C PRO A 114 5.01 11.60 4.42
N LEU A 115 6.11 11.00 3.95
CA LEU A 115 6.43 10.96 2.52
C LEU A 115 5.33 10.16 1.79
N GLN A 116 4.60 10.81 0.88
CA GLN A 116 3.58 10.11 0.10
C GLN A 116 4.20 9.60 -1.20
N VAL A 117 4.16 8.30 -1.40
CA VAL A 117 4.62 7.63 -2.62
C VAL A 117 3.43 6.98 -3.31
N ARG A 118 3.21 7.30 -4.58
CA ARG A 118 2.11 6.77 -5.39
C ARG A 118 2.61 6.35 -6.77
N ALA A 119 2.11 5.24 -7.28
CA ALA A 119 2.30 4.84 -8.67
C ALA A 119 0.95 4.98 -9.39
N ASN A 120 0.88 5.87 -10.37
CA ASN A 120 -0.31 6.04 -11.19
C ASN A 120 -0.13 5.26 -12.50
N SER A 121 -1.11 4.42 -12.84
CA SER A 121 -1.16 3.76 -14.15
C SER A 121 -1.53 4.78 -15.22
N GLY A 122 -0.80 4.81 -16.33
CA GLY A 122 -1.19 5.55 -17.52
C GLY A 122 -2.19 4.73 -18.33
N LEU A 123 -3.47 4.75 -17.96
CA LEU A 123 -4.60 4.23 -18.73
C LEU A 123 -5.78 5.19 -18.64
#